data_AF-A0A3B0N596-F1
#
_entry.id   AF-A0A3B0N596-F1
#
_cell.length_a   1.000
_cell.length_b   1.000
_cell.length_c   1.000
_cell.angle_alpha   90.00
_cell.angle_beta   90.00
_cell.angle_gamma   90.00
#
_symmetry.space_group_name_H-M   'P 1'
#
loop_
_entity.id
_entity.type
_entity.pdbx_description
1 polymer ?
#
loop_
_entity_poly.entity_id
_entity_poly.type
_entity_poly.pdbx_seq_one_letter_code
_entity_poly.pdbx_strand_id
1 'polypeptide(L)'
;MSINVLIGKAKKTRKFAQVKRRLSIKDSKLLNIKKDVEVKDTGPKLTQQNVIHSGMFFNYNENLVPPFQVIVDTNFVNSSIQNKLDLHKSMMDLLLSKCIICVTDCIIGELEKLGHRYRLALQLVKDPRIKRLKCSHKGTYVDDCIVERVQLHKCYIVATNDKDLKKRIRKIPGVPIMYVKRHQYQIERIPFSITSK
;
A
#
# COMPACT_ATOMS: atom_id res chain seq x y z
N MET A 1 -6.64 59.17 82.97
CA MET A 1 -7.25 58.71 81.70
C MET A 1 -6.18 58.01 80.89
N SER A 2 -6.14 56.67 80.90
CA SER A 2 -5.14 55.90 80.16
C SER A 2 -5.86 55.14 79.04
N ILE A 3 -5.65 55.58 77.81
CA ILE A 3 -6.24 55.01 76.60
C ILE A 3 -5.49 53.71 76.28
N ASN A 4 -6.15 52.56 76.45
CA ASN A 4 -5.63 51.27 76.02
C ASN A 4 -5.81 51.13 74.49
N VAL A 5 -4.71 51.28 73.75
CA VAL A 5 -4.67 51.00 72.30
C VAL A 5 -4.46 49.49 72.09
N LEU A 6 -5.53 48.79 71.74
CA LEU A 6 -5.46 47.38 71.31
C LEU A 6 -4.93 47.30 69.87
N ILE A 7 -3.64 46.97 69.72
CA ILE A 7 -3.04 46.64 68.41
C ILE A 7 -3.53 45.26 67.97
N GLY A 8 -4.33 45.20 66.91
CA GLY A 8 -4.82 43.96 66.31
C GLY A 8 -3.71 43.19 65.59
N LYS A 9 -3.33 42.00 66.11
CA LYS A 9 -2.38 41.10 65.43
C LYS A 9 -3.00 40.47 64.18
N ALA A 10 -2.31 40.55 63.04
CA ALA A 10 -2.72 39.92 61.79
C ALA A 10 -2.69 38.38 61.92
N LYS A 11 -3.86 37.73 61.87
CA LYS A 11 -4.03 36.29 62.16
C LYS A 11 -3.57 35.34 61.02
N LYS A 12 -3.23 35.85 59.84
CA LYS A 12 -2.82 35.03 58.68
C LYS A 12 -1.53 35.56 58.07
N THR A 13 -0.50 34.73 58.09
CA THR A 13 0.77 34.99 57.41
C THR A 13 0.62 34.76 55.90
N ARG A 14 1.21 35.65 55.10
CA ARG A 14 1.20 35.52 53.63
C ARG A 14 2.14 34.39 53.22
N LYS A 15 1.74 33.58 52.24
CA LYS A 15 2.62 32.55 51.67
C LYS A 15 3.57 33.20 50.67
N PHE A 16 4.86 32.84 50.73
CA PHE A 16 5.85 33.27 49.76
C PHE A 16 5.64 32.57 48.41
N ALA A 17 6.03 33.22 47.30
CA ALA A 17 5.96 32.69 45.93
C ALA A 17 4.56 32.24 45.44
N GLN A 18 3.49 32.92 45.87
CA GLN A 18 2.17 32.68 45.30
C GLN A 18 2.10 33.15 43.84
N VAL A 19 1.93 32.21 42.92
CA VAL A 19 1.70 32.48 41.49
C VAL A 19 0.21 32.32 41.15
N LYS A 20 -0.24 33.06 40.13
CA LYS A 20 -1.57 32.85 39.54
C LYS A 20 -1.67 31.43 39.03
N ARG A 21 -2.72 30.69 39.41
CA ARG A 21 -2.96 29.33 38.92
C ARG A 21 -3.06 29.36 37.38
N ARG A 22 -2.24 28.57 36.71
CA ARG A 22 -2.28 28.32 35.26
C ARG A 22 -2.66 26.87 35.02
N LEU A 23 -3.23 26.58 33.84
CA LEU A 23 -3.50 25.21 33.42
C LEU A 23 -2.17 24.43 33.34
N SER A 24 -2.16 23.23 33.91
CA SER A 24 -1.03 22.31 33.86
C SER A 24 -1.10 21.47 32.59
N ILE A 25 0.06 21.14 32.02
CA ILE A 25 0.17 20.23 30.86
C ILE A 25 -0.42 18.84 31.19
N LYS A 26 -0.50 18.47 32.47
CA LYS A 26 -1.06 17.21 32.97
C LYS A 26 -2.56 17.27 33.28
N ASP A 27 -3.24 18.37 32.97
CA ASP A 27 -4.67 18.48 33.25
C ASP A 27 -5.47 17.51 32.38
N SER A 28 -6.43 16.82 33.01
CA SER A 28 -7.30 15.83 32.36
C SER A 28 -8.04 16.39 31.14
N LYS A 29 -8.41 17.67 31.17
CA LYS A 29 -9.04 18.38 30.05
C LYS A 29 -8.15 18.46 28.80
N LEU A 30 -6.82 18.51 28.96
CA LEU A 30 -5.86 18.44 27.84
C LEU A 30 -5.49 16.99 27.48
N LEU A 31 -5.48 16.08 28.46
CA LEU A 31 -5.14 14.67 28.26
C LEU A 31 -6.25 13.87 27.57
N ASN A 32 -7.53 14.22 27.75
CA ASN A 32 -8.62 13.48 27.10
C ASN A 32 -8.50 13.54 25.58
N ILE A 33 -8.10 14.70 25.02
CA ILE A 33 -7.84 14.87 23.57
C ILE A 33 -6.72 13.93 23.06
N LYS A 34 -5.73 13.59 23.92
CA LYS A 34 -4.63 12.69 23.55
C LYS A 34 -4.93 11.21 23.87
N LYS A 35 -5.68 10.94 24.94
CA LYS A 35 -6.04 9.59 25.38
C LYS A 35 -7.08 8.94 24.49
N ASP A 36 -7.96 9.72 23.86
CA ASP A 36 -8.92 9.19 22.89
C ASP A 36 -8.23 8.67 21.61
N VAL A 37 -6.99 9.10 21.35
CA VAL A 37 -6.15 8.64 20.23
C VAL A 37 -5.22 7.49 20.65
N GLU A 38 -4.82 7.43 21.92
CA GLU A 38 -3.98 6.37 22.49
C GLU A 38 -4.83 5.37 23.28
N VAL A 39 -5.58 4.53 22.57
CA VAL A 39 -6.00 3.24 23.14
C VAL A 39 -4.72 2.46 23.43
N LYS A 40 -4.28 2.48 24.70
CA LYS A 40 -3.14 1.70 25.16
C LYS A 40 -3.51 0.22 25.01
N ASP A 41 -2.93 -0.44 24.02
CA ASP A 41 -2.91 -1.90 23.92
C ASP A 41 -2.34 -2.48 25.23
N THR A 42 -3.22 -2.91 26.14
CA THR A 42 -2.90 -3.61 27.38
C THR A 42 -2.72 -5.11 27.17
N GLY A 43 -2.50 -5.54 25.93
CA GLY A 43 -2.21 -6.93 25.58
C GLY A 43 -0.72 -7.27 25.70
N PRO A 44 -0.37 -8.57 25.74
CA PRO A 44 1.03 -8.99 25.57
C PRO A 44 1.56 -8.42 24.25
N LYS A 45 2.78 -7.87 24.26
CA LYS A 45 3.45 -7.37 23.06
C LYS A 45 3.76 -8.56 22.15
N LEU A 46 2.84 -8.90 21.26
CA LEU A 46 3.05 -9.93 20.25
C LEU A 46 4.06 -9.41 19.24
N THR A 47 5.23 -10.05 19.18
CA THR A 47 6.21 -9.76 18.13
C THR A 47 5.78 -10.54 16.89
N GLN A 48 5.10 -9.89 15.96
CA GLN A 48 4.75 -10.51 14.68
C GLN A 48 6.02 -10.63 13.84
N GLN A 49 6.55 -11.84 13.71
CA GLN A 49 7.58 -12.15 12.74
C GLN A 49 6.92 -12.50 11.41
N ASN A 50 7.37 -11.86 10.33
CA ASN A 50 6.91 -12.18 9.00
C ASN A 50 7.50 -13.54 8.59
N VAL A 51 6.66 -14.56 8.55
CA VAL A 51 7.04 -15.91 8.09
C VAL A 51 7.44 -15.83 6.61
N ILE A 52 8.55 -16.46 6.24
CA ILE A 52 8.98 -16.56 4.85
C ILE A 52 8.03 -17.52 4.12
N HIS A 53 7.61 -17.15 2.92
CA HIS A 53 6.67 -17.93 2.11
C HIS A 53 7.27 -19.29 1.73
N SER A 54 6.52 -20.38 1.91
CA SER A 54 6.99 -21.76 1.72
C SER A 54 7.49 -22.07 0.31
N GLY A 55 6.86 -21.51 -0.73
CA GLY A 55 7.27 -21.67 -2.12
C GLY A 55 8.52 -20.89 -2.56
N MET A 56 9.28 -20.33 -1.62
CA MET A 56 10.51 -19.63 -1.92
C MET A 56 11.74 -20.48 -1.59
N PHE A 57 12.58 -20.69 -2.60
CA PHE A 57 13.94 -21.18 -2.43
C PHE A 57 14.90 -19.98 -2.47
N PHE A 58 15.30 -19.50 -1.28
CA PHE A 58 16.00 -18.21 -1.11
C PHE A 58 15.21 -17.04 -1.74
N ASN A 59 15.68 -16.50 -2.86
CA ASN A 59 15.03 -15.42 -3.62
C ASN A 59 14.25 -15.94 -4.83
N TYR A 60 14.36 -17.23 -5.12
CA TYR A 60 13.69 -17.87 -6.24
C TYR A 60 12.30 -18.33 -5.83
N ASN A 61 11.34 -18.18 -6.73
CA ASN A 61 9.95 -18.51 -6.49
C ASN A 61 9.54 -19.67 -7.40
N GLU A 62 9.40 -20.85 -6.79
CA GLU A 62 9.08 -22.09 -7.50
C GLU A 62 7.60 -22.19 -7.84
N ASN A 63 6.74 -21.39 -7.19
CA ASN A 63 5.29 -21.42 -7.39
C ASN A 63 4.84 -20.71 -8.67
N LEU A 64 5.75 -20.04 -9.39
CA LEU A 64 5.45 -19.41 -10.67
C LEU A 64 5.51 -20.45 -11.78
N VAL A 65 4.40 -21.17 -11.94
CA VAL A 65 4.21 -22.18 -12.98
C VAL A 65 3.05 -21.73 -13.90
N PRO A 66 3.09 -22.02 -15.21
CA PRO A 66 1.94 -21.81 -16.08
C PRO A 66 0.67 -22.49 -15.55
N PRO A 67 -0.51 -21.86 -15.63
CA PRO A 67 -0.80 -20.58 -16.27
C PRO A 67 -0.40 -19.38 -15.40
N PHE A 68 0.38 -18.46 -15.98
CA PHE A 68 0.85 -17.28 -15.28
C PHE A 68 -0.28 -16.30 -15.02
N GLN A 69 -0.38 -15.79 -13.80
CA GLN A 69 -1.34 -14.75 -13.42
C GLN A 69 -0.63 -13.39 -13.42
N VAL A 70 -1.09 -12.47 -14.26
CA VAL A 70 -0.47 -11.15 -14.43
C VAL A 70 -1.40 -10.08 -13.89
N ILE A 71 -1.01 -9.37 -12.83
CA ILE A 71 -1.74 -8.19 -12.35
C ILE A 71 -1.37 -7.01 -13.23
N VAL A 72 -2.35 -6.36 -13.85
CA VAL A 72 -2.15 -5.24 -14.76
C VAL A 72 -2.51 -3.92 -14.12
N ASP A 73 -1.58 -2.97 -14.17
CA ASP A 73 -1.71 -1.59 -13.70
C ASP A 73 -2.34 -0.65 -14.77
N THR A 74 -2.96 0.46 -14.35
CA THR A 74 -3.60 1.44 -15.24
C THR A 74 -2.62 2.01 -16.28
N ASN A 75 -1.44 2.41 -15.82
CA ASN A 75 -0.37 2.95 -16.66
C ASN A 75 0.12 1.96 -17.71
N PHE A 76 0.11 0.66 -17.39
CA PHE A 76 0.51 -0.38 -18.31
C PHE A 76 -0.50 -0.55 -19.44
N VAL A 77 -1.80 -0.56 -19.13
CA VAL A 77 -2.87 -0.61 -20.15
C VAL A 77 -2.74 0.58 -21.10
N ASN A 78 -2.54 1.78 -20.55
CA ASN A 78 -2.41 3.00 -21.34
C ASN A 78 -1.20 2.94 -22.28
N SER A 79 -0.07 2.48 -21.76
CA SER A 79 1.15 2.31 -22.56
C SER A 79 0.98 1.24 -23.64
N SER A 80 0.21 0.19 -23.37
CA SER A 80 -0.08 -0.89 -24.32
C SER A 80 -0.93 -0.37 -25.48
N ILE A 81 -1.96 0.43 -25.18
CA ILE A 81 -2.80 1.09 -26.19
C ILE A 81 -1.95 2.04 -27.05
N GLN A 82 -1.10 2.86 -26.44
CA GLN A 82 -0.22 3.80 -27.15
C GLN A 82 0.73 3.09 -28.12
N ASN A 83 1.28 1.94 -27.71
CA ASN A 83 2.17 1.13 -28.55
C ASN A 83 1.40 0.15 -29.47
N LYS A 84 0.06 0.19 -29.51
CA LYS A 84 -0.80 -0.69 -30.32
C LYS A 84 -0.55 -2.18 -30.05
N LEU A 85 -0.31 -2.54 -28.79
CA LEU A 85 -0.08 -3.91 -28.36
C LEU A 85 -1.37 -4.53 -27.83
N ASP A 86 -1.65 -5.75 -28.28
CA ASP A 86 -2.71 -6.57 -27.68
C ASP A 86 -2.18 -7.21 -26.40
N LEU A 87 -2.85 -6.93 -25.28
CA LEU A 87 -2.50 -7.42 -23.95
C LEU A 87 -2.32 -8.94 -23.92
N HIS A 88 -3.28 -9.70 -24.46
CA HIS A 88 -3.23 -11.16 -24.39
C HIS A 88 -2.13 -11.73 -25.30
N LYS A 89 -2.11 -11.31 -26.56
CA LYS A 89 -1.12 -11.81 -27.54
C LYS A 89 0.30 -11.48 -27.11
N SER A 90 0.59 -10.22 -26.80
CA SER A 90 1.94 -9.80 -26.43
C SER A 90 2.43 -10.40 -25.11
N MET A 91 1.55 -10.74 -24.17
CA MET A 91 1.94 -11.49 -22.95
C MET A 91 2.25 -12.95 -23.26
N MET A 92 1.45 -13.60 -24.10
CA MET A 92 1.70 -14.99 -24.52
C MET A 92 2.98 -15.12 -25.33
N ASP A 93 3.26 -14.17 -26.24
CA ASP A 93 4.48 -14.14 -27.03
C ASP A 93 5.73 -13.97 -26.15
N LEU A 94 5.62 -13.23 -25.03
CA LEU A 94 6.73 -13.01 -24.09
C LEU A 94 6.97 -14.20 -23.16
N LEU A 95 5.91 -14.77 -22.58
CA LEU A 95 6.01 -15.84 -21.57
C LEU A 95 5.95 -17.24 -22.18
N LEU A 96 5.73 -17.35 -23.49
CA LEU A 96 5.62 -18.60 -24.26
C LEU A 96 4.65 -19.62 -23.65
N SER A 97 3.63 -19.13 -22.94
CA SER A 97 2.73 -19.95 -22.14
C SER A 97 1.41 -19.22 -21.88
N LYS A 98 0.42 -19.97 -21.38
CA LYS A 98 -0.91 -19.42 -21.10
C LYS A 98 -0.86 -18.37 -19.99
N CYS A 99 -1.35 -17.18 -20.30
CA CYS A 99 -1.39 -16.05 -19.36
C CYS A 99 -2.85 -15.69 -19.01
N ILE A 100 -3.11 -15.54 -17.71
CA ILE A 100 -4.38 -15.06 -17.16
C ILE A 100 -4.15 -13.64 -16.68
N ILE A 101 -4.75 -12.70 -17.41
CA ILE A 101 -4.69 -11.28 -17.06
C ILE A 101 -5.66 -11.04 -15.91
N CYS A 102 -5.16 -10.38 -14.87
CA CYS A 102 -5.89 -10.06 -13.66
C CYS A 102 -5.92 -8.55 -13.44
N VAL A 103 -7.09 -7.99 -13.14
CA VAL A 103 -7.25 -6.58 -12.78
C VAL A 103 -7.99 -6.45 -11.46
N THR A 104 -7.50 -5.59 -10.58
CA THR A 104 -8.11 -5.33 -9.28
C THR A 104 -9.24 -4.31 -9.36
N ASP A 105 -10.21 -4.40 -8.44
CA ASP A 105 -11.31 -3.45 -8.34
C ASP A 105 -10.86 -1.99 -8.22
N CYS A 106 -9.76 -1.73 -7.52
CA CYS A 106 -9.22 -0.38 -7.35
C CYS A 106 -8.74 0.23 -8.67
N ILE A 107 -8.15 -0.57 -9.56
CA ILE A 107 -7.69 -0.16 -10.89
C ILE A 107 -8.88 0.18 -11.78
N ILE A 108 -9.95 -0.61 -11.73
CA ILE A 108 -11.20 -0.31 -12.44
C ILE A 108 -11.77 1.03 -11.94
N GLY A 109 -11.82 1.23 -10.62
CA GLY A 109 -12.28 2.47 -10.03
C GLY A 109 -11.41 3.68 -10.38
N GLU A 110 -10.09 3.51 -10.51
CA GLU A 110 -9.19 4.57 -10.97
C GLU A 110 -9.46 4.93 -12.44
N LEU A 111 -9.59 3.94 -13.33
CA LEU A 111 -9.91 4.16 -14.75
C LEU A 111 -11.26 4.86 -14.93
N GLU A 112 -12.26 4.52 -14.12
CA GLU A 112 -13.57 5.18 -14.14
C GLU A 112 -13.48 6.66 -13.72
N LYS A 113 -12.62 7.00 -12.74
CA LYS A 113 -12.38 8.39 -12.32
C LYS A 113 -11.64 9.23 -13.37
N LEU A 114 -10.73 8.62 -14.12
CA LEU A 114 -9.95 9.33 -15.13
C LEU A 114 -10.77 9.74 -16.37
N GLY A 115 -11.99 9.20 -16.51
CA GLY A 115 -13.03 9.70 -17.42
C GLY A 115 -12.82 9.35 -18.90
N HIS A 116 -13.31 10.23 -19.79
CA HIS A 116 -13.43 9.94 -21.23
C HIS A 116 -12.11 9.59 -21.93
N ARG A 117 -10.98 10.18 -21.47
CA ARG A 117 -9.65 9.96 -22.06
C ARG A 117 -9.21 8.50 -22.00
N TYR A 118 -9.71 7.75 -21.02
CA TYR A 118 -9.34 6.37 -20.75
C TYR A 118 -10.48 5.38 -21.05
N ARG A 119 -11.46 5.80 -21.86
CA ARG A 119 -12.59 4.94 -22.27
C ARG A 119 -12.13 3.65 -22.95
N LEU A 120 -11.10 3.72 -23.80
CA LEU A 120 -10.54 2.53 -24.46
C LEU A 120 -9.89 1.58 -23.45
N ALA A 121 -9.15 2.11 -22.48
CA ALA A 121 -8.55 1.31 -21.40
C ALA A 121 -9.65 0.64 -20.55
N LEU A 122 -10.72 1.36 -20.23
CA LEU A 122 -11.84 0.81 -19.48
C LEU A 122 -12.56 -0.31 -20.24
N GLN A 123 -12.75 -0.19 -21.56
CA GLN A 123 -13.33 -1.24 -22.38
C GLN A 123 -12.44 -2.48 -22.44
N LEU A 124 -11.12 -2.31 -22.60
CA LEU A 124 -10.17 -3.41 -22.58
C LEU A 124 -10.17 -4.14 -21.25
N VAL A 125 -10.15 -3.40 -20.14
CA VAL A 125 -10.16 -3.99 -18.79
C VAL A 125 -11.46 -4.74 -18.47
N LYS A 126 -12.58 -4.33 -19.06
CA LYS A 126 -13.90 -4.99 -18.89
C LYS A 126 -14.12 -6.18 -19.82
N ASP A 127 -13.11 -6.57 -20.62
CA ASP A 127 -13.18 -7.77 -21.46
C ASP A 127 -13.40 -9.04 -20.59
N PRO A 128 -14.34 -9.93 -20.93
CA PRO A 128 -14.60 -11.16 -20.18
C PRO A 128 -13.38 -12.10 -20.05
N ARG A 129 -12.37 -11.95 -20.92
CA ARG A 129 -11.12 -12.73 -20.86
C ARG A 129 -10.22 -12.30 -19.69
N ILE A 130 -10.43 -11.11 -19.14
CA ILE A 130 -9.67 -10.57 -18.02
C ILE A 130 -10.37 -10.94 -16.71
N LYS A 131 -9.60 -11.56 -15.80
CA LYS A 131 -10.08 -11.96 -14.48
C LYS A 131 -10.11 -10.75 -13.56
N ARG A 132 -11.28 -10.51 -12.96
CA ARG A 132 -11.46 -9.45 -11.96
C ARG A 132 -11.09 -9.95 -10.56
N LEU A 133 -10.22 -9.22 -9.87
CA LEU A 133 -9.79 -9.49 -8.50
C LEU A 133 -10.48 -8.55 -7.51
N LYS A 134 -11.26 -9.12 -6.60
CA LYS A 134 -11.97 -8.36 -5.57
C LYS A 134 -11.00 -7.80 -4.52
N CYS A 135 -11.20 -6.55 -4.14
CA CYS A 135 -10.41 -5.87 -3.12
C CYS A 135 -11.21 -5.65 -1.84
N SER A 136 -10.59 -5.90 -0.69
CA SER A 136 -11.25 -5.81 0.63
C SER A 136 -10.95 -4.51 1.39
N HIS A 137 -10.27 -3.55 0.74
CA HIS A 137 -9.82 -2.32 1.37
C HIS A 137 -10.77 -1.14 1.06
N LYS A 138 -10.89 -0.20 2.00
CA LYS A 138 -11.71 1.01 1.79
C LYS A 138 -10.85 2.11 1.17
N GLY A 139 -11.02 2.35 -0.14
CA GLY A 139 -10.49 3.53 -0.83
C GLY A 139 -8.99 3.77 -0.69
N THR A 140 -8.16 2.74 -0.85
CA THR A 140 -6.69 2.86 -0.82
C THR A 140 -6.13 3.29 -2.17
N TYR A 141 -4.88 3.74 -2.16
CA TYR A 141 -4.09 3.89 -3.37
C TYR A 141 -3.92 2.55 -4.08
N VAL A 142 -4.01 2.60 -5.41
CA VAL A 142 -3.93 1.41 -6.28
C VAL A 142 -2.61 0.69 -6.11
N ASP A 143 -1.51 1.44 -6.08
CA ASP A 143 -0.18 0.89 -5.90
C ASP A 143 -0.04 0.08 -4.59
N ASP A 144 -0.60 0.60 -3.50
CA ASP A 144 -0.50 -0.04 -2.19
C ASP A 144 -1.30 -1.34 -2.17
N CYS A 145 -2.45 -1.37 -2.85
CA CYS A 145 -3.23 -2.60 -3.06
C CYS A 145 -2.41 -3.67 -3.81
N ILE A 146 -1.71 -3.29 -4.89
CA ILE A 146 -0.89 -4.21 -5.66
C ILE A 146 0.26 -4.74 -4.80
N VAL A 147 0.96 -3.86 -4.08
CA VAL A 147 2.09 -4.22 -3.21
C VAL A 147 1.63 -5.17 -2.10
N GLU A 148 0.54 -4.86 -1.40
CA GLU A 148 -0.02 -5.70 -0.34
C GLU A 148 -0.42 -7.09 -0.87
N ARG A 149 -1.14 -7.12 -2.00
CA ARG A 149 -1.59 -8.37 -2.61
C ARG A 149 -0.44 -9.27 -3.01
N VAL A 150 0.59 -8.70 -3.62
CA VAL A 150 1.78 -9.42 -4.09
C VAL A 150 2.66 -9.86 -2.92
N GLN A 151 2.68 -9.08 -1.84
CA GLN A 151 3.40 -9.44 -0.61
C GLN A 151 2.76 -10.64 0.09
N LEU A 152 1.42 -10.67 0.15
CA LEU A 152 0.65 -11.79 0.72
C LEU A 152 0.71 -13.04 -0.17
N HIS A 153 0.53 -12.84 -1.48
CA HIS A 153 0.43 -13.92 -2.45
C HIS A 153 1.50 -13.73 -3.54
N LYS A 154 2.59 -14.48 -3.43
CA LYS A 154 3.70 -14.44 -4.39
C LYS A 154 3.43 -15.26 -5.65
N CYS A 155 2.19 -15.33 -6.13
CA CYS A 155 1.79 -16.10 -7.32
C CYS A 155 1.46 -15.22 -8.52
N TYR A 156 1.87 -13.95 -8.50
CA TYR A 156 1.57 -12.97 -9.52
C TYR A 156 2.83 -12.40 -10.18
N ILE A 157 2.72 -12.12 -11.47
CA ILE A 157 3.60 -11.22 -12.21
C ILE A 157 2.93 -9.85 -12.19
N VAL A 158 3.70 -8.77 -11.98
CA VAL A 158 3.14 -7.42 -12.01
C VAL A 158 3.51 -6.73 -13.32
N ALA A 159 2.52 -6.30 -14.08
CA ALA A 159 2.70 -5.51 -15.29
C ALA A 159 2.52 -4.02 -14.99
N THR A 160 3.62 -3.28 -14.89
CA THR A 160 3.62 -1.83 -14.64
C THR A 160 4.79 -1.11 -15.32
N ASN A 161 4.50 0.10 -15.80
CA ASN A 161 5.51 1.00 -16.32
C ASN A 161 5.98 2.04 -15.31
N ASP A 162 5.30 2.17 -14.17
CA ASP A 162 5.64 3.18 -13.17
C ASP A 162 6.98 2.87 -12.48
N LYS A 163 7.84 3.89 -12.40
CA LYS A 163 9.17 3.77 -11.81
C LYS A 163 9.10 3.51 -10.31
N ASP A 164 8.14 4.11 -9.61
CA ASP A 164 8.09 4.06 -8.15
C ASP A 164 7.42 2.78 -7.65
N LEU A 165 6.37 2.31 -8.32
CA LEU A 165 5.83 0.97 -8.11
C LEU A 165 6.88 -0.12 -8.41
N LYS A 166 7.66 0.01 -9.49
CA LYS A 166 8.77 -0.92 -9.77
C LYS A 166 9.81 -0.95 -8.66
N LYS A 167 10.22 0.20 -8.11
CA LYS A 167 11.16 0.25 -6.98
C LYS A 167 10.61 -0.45 -5.74
N ARG A 168 9.30 -0.32 -5.46
CA ARG A 168 8.64 -0.99 -4.33
C ARG A 168 8.61 -2.52 -4.53
N ILE A 169 8.15 -2.99 -5.68
CA ILE A 169 8.07 -4.43 -5.99
C ILE A 169 9.45 -5.07 -6.03
N ARG A 170 10.49 -4.34 -6.47
CA ARG A 170 11.87 -4.84 -6.45
C ARG A 170 12.40 -5.18 -5.05
N LYS A 171 11.81 -4.66 -3.99
CA LYS A 171 12.15 -5.03 -2.60
C LYS A 171 11.55 -6.38 -2.21
N ILE A 172 10.51 -6.83 -2.90
CA ILE A 172 9.85 -8.11 -2.65
C ILE A 172 10.57 -9.18 -3.49
N PRO A 173 11.21 -10.19 -2.88
CA PRO A 173 11.85 -11.26 -3.62
C PRO A 173 10.79 -12.20 -4.22
N GLY A 174 11.11 -12.79 -5.37
CA GLY A 174 10.26 -13.79 -6.05
C GLY A 174 9.13 -13.25 -6.91
N VAL A 175 9.07 -11.92 -7.15
CA VAL A 175 8.01 -11.29 -7.96
C VAL A 175 8.60 -10.73 -9.26
N PRO A 176 8.22 -11.28 -10.43
CA PRO A 176 8.62 -10.75 -11.72
C PRO A 176 7.86 -9.47 -12.07
N ILE A 177 8.52 -8.60 -12.83
CA ILE A 177 7.96 -7.32 -13.26
C ILE A 177 7.95 -7.25 -14.79
N MET A 178 6.77 -7.13 -15.37
CA MET A 178 6.58 -6.90 -16.80
C MET A 178 6.40 -5.42 -17.10
N TYR A 179 7.02 -4.94 -18.17
CA TYR A 179 6.93 -3.55 -18.60
C TYR A 179 6.97 -3.44 -20.14
N VAL A 180 6.47 -2.33 -20.68
CA VAL A 180 6.47 -2.04 -22.12
C VAL A 180 7.75 -1.29 -22.49
N LYS A 181 8.47 -1.75 -23.51
CA LYS A 181 9.63 -1.06 -24.08
C LYS A 181 9.77 -1.38 -25.56
N ARG A 182 9.97 -0.35 -26.40
CA ARG A 182 10.19 -0.48 -27.85
C ARG A 182 9.11 -1.33 -28.56
N HIS A 183 7.82 -1.04 -28.33
CA HIS A 183 6.70 -1.79 -28.91
C HIS A 183 6.69 -3.30 -28.59
N GLN A 184 7.32 -3.71 -27.50
CA GLN A 184 7.28 -5.09 -27.03
C GLN A 184 7.16 -5.11 -25.50
N TYR A 185 6.64 -6.21 -24.95
CA TYR A 185 6.72 -6.46 -23.52
C TYR A 185 8.07 -7.06 -23.18
N GLN A 186 8.62 -6.64 -22.06
CA GLN A 186 9.84 -7.17 -21.49
C GLN A 186 9.57 -7.52 -20.03
N ILE A 187 10.36 -8.44 -19.50
CA ILE A 187 10.21 -8.90 -18.12
C ILE A 187 11.52 -8.89 -17.38
N GLU A 188 11.47 -8.43 -16.14
CA GLU A 188 12.56 -8.43 -15.19
C GLU A 188 12.32 -9.57 -14.18
N ARG A 189 13.41 -10.20 -13.71
CA ARG A 189 13.42 -11.17 -12.60
C ARG A 189 12.65 -12.47 -12.84
N ILE A 190 12.67 -12.98 -14.06
CA ILE A 190 12.37 -14.41 -14.26
C ILE A 190 13.66 -15.20 -14.02
N PRO A 191 13.62 -16.36 -13.34
CA PRO A 191 14.72 -17.31 -13.41
C PRO A 191 15.12 -17.61 -14.86
N PHE A 192 16.42 -17.68 -15.12
CA PHE A 192 16.95 -18.01 -16.46
C PHE A 192 16.49 -19.38 -17.01
N SER A 193 15.86 -20.24 -16.21
CA SER A 193 15.33 -21.53 -16.65
C SER A 193 14.06 -21.42 -17.52
N ILE A 194 13.36 -20.29 -17.51
CA ILE A 194 12.07 -20.12 -18.23
C ILE A 194 12.21 -19.21 -19.46
N THR A 195 13.13 -18.25 -19.45
CA THR A 195 13.47 -17.47 -20.65
C THR A 195 14.40 -18.28 -21.53
N SER A 196 13.91 -18.74 -22.69
CA SER A 196 14.77 -19.39 -23.68
C SER A 196 15.88 -18.42 -24.13
N LYS A 197 17.04 -18.98 -24.45
CA LYS A 197 18.07 -18.31 -25.25
C LYS A 197 17.51 -17.79 -26.58
#